data_AF-A0A940HI46-F1
#
_entry.id   AF-A0A940HI46-F1
#
_cell.length_a   1.000
_cell.length_b   1.000
_cell.length_c   1.000
_cell.angle_alpha   90.00
_cell.angle_beta   90.00
_cell.angle_gamma   90.00
#
_symmetry.space_group_name_H-M   'P 1'
#
loop_
_entity.id
_entity.type
_entity.pdbx_description
1 polymer ?
#
loop_
_entity_poly.entity_id
_entity_poly.type
_entity_poly.pdbx_seq_one_letter_code
_entity_poly.pdbx_strand_id
1 'polypeptide(L)' 'MKELIEKLMAEGLTEEQALKAIEVIKDYAKQKLPLFGGAIDKMFAKYGPKQDDDFMP' A
#
# COMPACT_ATOMS: atom_id res chain seq x y z
N MET A 1 -0.69 -1.12 -8.19
CA MET A 1 -0.41 -1.84 -6.93
C MET A 1 -0.87 -3.30 -6.95
N LYS A 2 -1.86 -3.67 -7.77
CA LYS A 2 -2.28 -5.08 -7.95
C LYS A 2 -1.13 -6.04 -8.26
N GLU A 3 -0.26 -5.71 -9.22
CA GLU A 3 0.93 -6.52 -9.54
C GLU A 3 1.89 -6.66 -8.33
N LEU A 4 2.00 -5.63 -7.48
CA LEU A 4 2.83 -5.71 -6.27
C LEU A 4 2.20 -6.65 -5.23
N ILE A 5 0.88 -6.58 -5.05
CA ILE A 5 0.14 -7.47 -4.15
C ILE A 5 0.30 -8.93 -4.62
N GLU A 6 0.13 -9.19 -5.92
CA GLU A 6 0.32 -10.52 -6.51
C GLU A 6 1.74 -11.04 -6.30
N LYS A 7 2.77 -10.18 -6.46
CA LYS A 7 4.16 -10.55 -6.15
C LYS A 7 4.35 -10.88 -4.67
N LEU A 8 3.82 -10.07 -3.76
CA LEU A 8 3.91 -10.33 -2.32
C LEU A 8 3.20 -11.63 -1.93
N MET A 9 2.05 -11.92 -2.53
CA MET A 9 1.35 -13.19 -2.31
C MET A 9 2.12 -14.40 -2.87
N ALA A 10 2.79 -14.25 -4.02
CA ALA A 10 3.65 -15.28 -4.58
C ALA A 10 4.85 -15.63 -3.66
N GLU A 11 5.30 -14.67 -2.83
CA GLU A 11 6.31 -14.87 -1.79
C GLU A 11 5.74 -15.49 -0.50
N GLY A 12 4.45 -15.86 -0.48
CA GLY A 12 3.81 -16.60 0.61
C GLY A 12 2.99 -15.75 1.59
N LEU A 13 2.75 -14.47 1.30
CA LEU A 13 1.86 -13.64 2.12
C LEU A 13 0.39 -13.90 1.76
N THR A 14 -0.50 -13.76 2.73
CA THR A 14 -1.92 -13.59 2.44
C THR A 14 -2.17 -12.23 1.80
N GLU A 15 -3.32 -12.05 1.13
CA GLU A 15 -3.71 -10.77 0.57
C GLU A 15 -3.71 -9.65 1.64
N GLU A 16 -4.30 -9.93 2.81
CA GLU A 16 -4.31 -9.01 3.95
C GLU A 16 -2.90 -8.62 4.42
N GLN A 17 -1.99 -9.60 4.50
CA GLN A 17 -0.59 -9.34 4.85
C GLN A 17 0.13 -8.50 3.80
N ALA A 18 -0.13 -8.74 2.51
CA ALA A 18 0.45 -7.97 1.41
C ALA A 18 -0.03 -6.51 1.43
N LEU A 19 -1.33 -6.30 1.64
CA LEU A 19 -1.91 -4.97 1.83
C LEU A 19 -1.26 -4.26 3.02
N LYS A 20 -1.11 -4.97 4.15
CA LYS A 20 -0.49 -4.40 5.34
C LYS A 20 0.98 -4.06 5.14
N ALA A 21 1.73 -4.91 4.44
CA ALA A 21 3.14 -4.66 4.13
C ALA A 21 3.31 -3.38 3.29
N ILE A 22 2.42 -3.19 2.30
CA ILE A 22 2.39 -2.00 1.44
C ILE A 22 2.13 -0.73 2.27
N GLU A 23 1.23 -0.76 3.25
CA GLU A 23 1.01 0.35 4.19
C GLU A 23 2.25 0.66 5.03
N VAL A 24 2.87 -0.37 5.62
CA VAL A 24 4.08 -0.20 6.45
C VAL A 24 5.21 0.44 5.64
N ILE A 25 5.39 0.01 4.38
CA ILE A 25 6.40 0.58 3.47
C ILE A 25 6.07 2.04 3.13
N LYS A 26 4.80 2.37 2.89
CA LYS A 26 4.36 3.76 2.66
C LYS A 26 4.77 4.66 3.82
N ASP A 27 4.41 4.27 5.04
CA ASP A 27 4.65 5.06 6.23
C ASP A 27 6.14 5.17 6.53
N TYR A 28 6.88 4.07 6.38
CA TYR A 28 8.33 4.07 6.51
C TYR A 28 8.99 5.00 5.49
N ALA A 29 8.57 4.96 4.23
CA ALA A 29 9.10 5.84 3.18
C ALA A 29 8.82 7.31 3.50
N LYS A 30 7.62 7.66 3.98
CA LYS A 30 7.28 9.03 4.39
C LYS A 30 8.12 9.51 5.56
N GLN A 31 8.42 8.65 6.53
CA GLN A 31 9.29 8.98 7.66
C GLN A 31 10.74 9.24 7.23
N LYS A 32 11.27 8.41 6.32
CA LYS A 32 12.66 8.53 5.84
C LYS A 32 12.85 9.62 4.79
N LEU A 33 11.82 9.91 4.01
CA LEU A 33 11.84 10.84 2.88
C LEU A 33 10.72 11.89 3.00
N PRO A 34 10.72 12.72 4.07
CA PRO A 34 9.60 13.62 4.38
C PRO A 34 9.35 14.67 3.30
N LEU A 35 10.39 15.11 2.59
CA LEU A 35 10.27 16.05 1.45
C LEU A 35 9.39 15.49 0.33
N PHE A 36 9.31 14.16 0.21
CA PHE A 36 8.52 13.47 -0.81
C PHE A 36 7.19 12.92 -0.26
N GLY A 37 6.84 13.20 1.00
CA GLY A 37 5.65 12.63 1.64
C GLY A 37 4.36 12.86 0.84
N GLY A 38 4.14 14.07 0.34
CA GLY A 38 2.98 14.39 -0.50
C GLY A 38 2.98 13.68 -1.86
N ALA A 39 4.14 13.42 -2.46
CA ALA A 39 4.24 12.66 -3.71
C ALA A 39 3.97 11.16 -3.48
N ILE A 40 4.47 10.61 -2.36
CA ILE A 40 4.19 9.24 -1.92
C ILE A 40 2.69 9.07 -1.69
N ASP A 41 2.03 10.01 -0.99
CA ASP A 41 0.58 9.96 -0.77
C ASP A 41 -0.20 9.99 -2.09
N LYS A 42 0.18 10.84 -3.05
CA LYS A 42 -0.45 10.87 -4.39
C LYS A 42 -0.25 9.57 -5.17
N MET A 43 0.95 8.98 -5.11
CA MET A 43 1.25 7.70 -5.76
C MET A 43 0.34 6.59 -5.19
N PHE A 44 0.25 6.51 -3.86
CA PHE A 44 -0.58 5.51 -3.19
C PHE A 44 -2.08 5.76 -3.40
N ALA A 45 -2.56 7.00 -3.42
CA ALA A 45 -3.95 7.28 -3.74
C ALA A 45 -4.33 6.89 -5.18
N LYS A 46 -3.40 7.05 -6.14
CA LYS A 46 -3.64 6.74 -7.55
C LYS A 46 -3.54 5.26 -7.87
N TYR A 47 -2.59 4.57 -7.25
CA TYR A 47 -2.24 3.19 -7.64
C TYR A 47 -2.48 2.17 -6.56
N GLY A 48 -2.57 2.59 -5.29
CA GLY A 48 -2.71 1.74 -4.12
C GLY A 48 -3.99 0.91 -4.14
N PRO A 49 -4.12 -0.02 -3.18
CA PRO A 49 -5.34 -0.79 -3.04
C PRO A 49 -6.47 0.19 -2.76
N LYS A 50 -7.52 0.18 -3.59
CA LYS A 50 -8.76 0.82 -3.21
C LYS A 50 -9.33 -0.07 -2.11
N GLN A 51 -9.33 0.42 -0.89
CA GLN A 51 -10.19 -0.17 0.12
C GLN A 51 -11.61 -0.09 -0.45
N ASP A 52 -12.20 -1.23 -0.81
CA ASP A 52 -13.65 -1.38 -0.93
C ASP A 52 -14.29 -1.38 0.50
N ASP A 53 -13.76 -0.56 1.42
CA ASP A 53 -14.30 -0.33 2.77
C ASP A 53 -15.35 0.79 2.78
N ASP A 54 -15.98 1.06 1.63
CA ASP A 54 -17.34 1.65 1.58
C ASP A 54 -18.40 0.60 2.00
N PHE A 55 -17.98 -0.61 2.40
CA PHE A 55 -18.84 -1.62 3.03
C PHE A 55 -18.89 -1.45 4.56
N MET A 56 -19.44 -0.33 5.02
CA MET A 56 -20.10 -0.25 6.32
C MET A 56 -21.63 -0.26 6.05
N PRO A 57 -22.43 -1.13 6.71
CA PRO A 57 -23.79 -1.53 6.32
C PRO A 57 -24.84 -0.41 6.33
#